data_AF-A0A3B4A5R2-F1
#
_entry.id   AF-A0A3B4A5R2-F1
#
_cell.length_a   1.000
_cell.length_b   1.000
_cell.length_c   1.000
_cell.angle_alpha   90.00
_cell.angle_beta   90.00
_cell.angle_gamma   90.00
#
_symmetry.space_group_name_H-M   'P 1'
#
loop_
_entity.id
_entity.type
_entity.pdbx_description
1 polymer ?
#
loop_
_entity_poly.entity_id
_entity_poly.type
_entity_poly.pdbx_seq_one_letter_code
_entity_poly.pdbx_strand_id
1 'polypeptide(L)'
;MEHVETAAGLGSAALDAGISIGGVIAKVTPTDRHCSVTITNKCSRYSLRDPRVHTQSGKCFDPLPPVIEASSSGNGLFKKTPNTARGAVGVFTYDLYNNSSGQCVGRMAVMYKVPFNLNMKQNACALGVVDVSTECDKHLFRRMSKGTDQDFSREKGKGPSLTHSGDFVTIRANMSDCYTPTIKIQVSEN
;
A
#
# COMPACT_ATOMS: atom_id res chain seq x y z
N MET A 1 56.90 24.16 -23.16
CA MET A 1 56.29 22.83 -22.93
C MET A 1 55.71 22.89 -21.52
N GLU A 2 54.50 23.44 -21.46
CA GLU A 2 53.29 22.70 -21.03
C GLU A 2 53.34 22.45 -19.52
N HIS A 3 52.68 23.30 -18.73
CA HIS A 3 51.30 23.09 -18.24
C HIS A 3 51.10 21.67 -17.67
N VAL A 4 50.73 21.59 -16.40
CA VAL A 4 49.39 21.19 -15.93
C VAL A 4 49.47 20.95 -14.41
N GLU A 5 48.73 21.78 -13.66
CA GLU A 5 48.21 21.38 -12.35
C GLU A 5 47.21 20.24 -12.55
N THR A 6 47.30 19.16 -11.77
CA THR A 6 46.13 18.32 -11.51
C THR A 6 46.09 17.96 -10.04
N ALA A 7 44.98 18.37 -9.45
CA ALA A 7 44.60 18.22 -8.06
C ALA A 7 44.08 16.81 -7.75
N ALA A 8 44.07 16.53 -6.44
CA ALA A 8 43.08 15.74 -5.68
C ALA A 8 42.85 14.27 -6.09
N GLY A 9 42.80 13.30 -5.20
CA GLY A 9 42.73 13.29 -3.74
C GLY A 9 42.54 11.83 -3.30
N LEU A 10 42.95 11.56 -2.07
CA LEU A 10 42.84 10.29 -1.34
C LEU A 10 41.43 9.68 -1.51
N GLY A 11 41.24 8.40 -1.83
CA GLY A 11 41.79 7.24 -1.15
C GLY A 11 40.76 6.74 -0.13
N SER A 12 39.94 5.76 -0.48
CA SER A 12 39.29 4.89 0.50
C SER A 12 39.49 3.44 0.08
N ALA A 13 40.28 2.75 0.90
CA ALA A 13 40.75 1.41 0.68
C ALA A 13 39.58 0.40 0.73
N ALA A 14 39.54 -0.50 -0.25
CA ALA A 14 38.85 -1.77 -0.06
C ALA A 14 39.65 -2.58 0.96
N LEU A 15 39.12 -2.73 2.17
CA LEU A 15 39.65 -3.68 3.13
C LEU A 15 39.23 -5.07 2.69
N ASP A 16 40.18 -5.77 2.09
CA ASP A 16 40.12 -7.20 1.83
C ASP A 16 40.19 -7.93 3.18
N ALA A 17 39.09 -8.56 3.57
CA ALA A 17 39.03 -9.42 4.75
C ALA A 17 38.66 -10.83 4.29
N GLY A 18 39.69 -11.58 3.91
CA GLY A 18 39.61 -13.03 3.83
C GLY A 18 39.30 -13.62 5.20
N ILE A 19 38.14 -14.27 5.32
CA ILE A 19 37.79 -15.17 6.42
C ILE A 19 37.33 -16.49 5.81
N SER A 20 38.14 -17.55 5.96
CA SER A 20 37.70 -18.92 5.73
C SER A 20 37.09 -19.45 7.03
N ILE A 21 35.76 -19.45 7.13
CA ILE A 21 35.01 -20.16 8.17
C ILE A 21 33.72 -20.68 7.53
N GLY A 22 33.42 -21.96 7.74
CA GLY A 22 32.16 -22.61 7.34
C GLY A 22 30.95 -22.04 8.08
N GLY A 23 30.61 -20.79 7.78
CA GLY A 23 29.42 -20.11 8.26
C GLY A 23 28.34 -20.21 7.19
N VAL A 24 27.20 -20.80 7.56
CA VAL A 24 25.95 -20.59 6.80
C VAL A 24 25.78 -19.08 6.70
N ILE A 25 25.87 -18.52 5.48
CA ILE A 25 25.44 -17.15 5.25
C ILE A 25 23.95 -17.15 5.54
N ALA A 26 23.56 -16.81 6.77
CA ALA A 26 22.18 -16.63 7.13
C ALA A 26 21.67 -15.54 6.19
N LYS A 27 20.84 -15.94 5.22
CA LYS A 27 20.21 -15.03 4.28
C LYS A 27 19.58 -13.91 5.10
N VAL A 28 20.19 -12.72 5.08
CA VAL A 28 19.67 -11.55 5.81
C VAL A 28 18.31 -11.29 5.21
N THR A 29 17.29 -11.77 5.90
CA THR A 29 15.92 -11.53 5.49
C THR A 29 15.69 -10.08 5.87
N PRO A 30 15.38 -9.19 4.90
CA PRO A 30 14.99 -7.84 5.24
C PRO A 30 13.94 -7.95 6.33
N THR A 31 14.11 -7.28 7.47
CA THR A 31 13.15 -7.38 8.58
C THR A 31 12.05 -6.33 8.45
N ASP A 32 12.29 -5.30 7.63
CA ASP A 32 11.34 -4.23 7.41
C ASP A 32 10.18 -4.67 6.50
N ARG A 33 8.98 -4.32 6.92
CA ARG A 33 7.74 -4.58 6.19
C ARG A 33 6.96 -3.31 6.17
N HIS A 34 6.65 -2.82 4.98
CA HIS A 34 5.76 -1.69 4.83
C HIS A 34 4.88 -1.82 3.61
N CYS A 35 3.87 -0.97 3.51
CA CYS A 35 3.03 -0.85 2.34
C CYS A 35 2.90 0.63 2.04
N SER A 36 3.54 1.09 0.96
CA SER A 36 3.30 2.40 0.39
C SER A 36 1.98 2.35 -0.39
N VAL A 37 1.16 3.38 -0.27
CA VAL A 37 -0.09 3.49 -0.99
C VAL A 37 -0.07 4.80 -1.76
N THR A 38 -0.37 4.73 -3.05
CA THR A 38 -0.58 5.89 -3.92
C THR A 38 -1.98 5.80 -4.49
N ILE A 39 -2.78 6.85 -4.31
CA ILE A 39 -4.15 6.93 -4.80
C ILE A 39 -4.20 8.08 -5.81
N THR A 40 -4.68 7.79 -7.01
CA THR A 40 -4.97 8.78 -8.04
C THR A 40 -6.47 8.80 -8.28
N ASN A 41 -7.10 9.91 -7.91
CA ASN A 41 -8.50 10.17 -8.18
C ASN A 41 -8.63 10.77 -9.58
N LYS A 42 -9.13 10.00 -10.55
CA LYS A 42 -9.41 10.47 -11.91
C LYS A 42 -10.87 10.91 -12.11
N CYS A 43 -11.67 10.92 -11.05
CA CYS A 43 -13.04 11.40 -11.14
C CYS A 43 -13.03 12.91 -11.32
N SER A 44 -14.02 13.41 -12.07
CA SER A 44 -14.33 14.84 -12.12
C SER A 44 -15.39 15.23 -11.07
N ARG A 45 -16.36 14.35 -10.82
CA ARG A 45 -17.51 14.59 -9.93
C ARG A 45 -17.27 14.28 -8.45
N TYR A 46 -16.29 13.44 -8.15
CA TYR A 46 -16.10 12.91 -6.80
C TYR A 46 -14.75 13.31 -6.22
N SER A 47 -14.76 13.75 -4.96
CA SER A 47 -13.56 13.83 -4.13
C SER A 47 -13.56 12.70 -3.11
N LEU A 48 -12.38 12.20 -2.75
CA LEU A 48 -12.23 11.20 -1.70
C LEU A 48 -12.02 11.93 -0.36
N ARG A 49 -12.87 11.69 0.63
CA ARG A 49 -12.81 12.41 1.92
C ARG A 49 -12.79 11.47 3.13
N ASP A 50 -12.41 12.02 4.27
CA ASP A 50 -12.54 11.40 5.59
C ASP A 50 -11.94 9.98 5.65
N PRO A 51 -10.62 9.84 5.41
CA PRO A 51 -9.97 8.54 5.46
C PRO A 51 -10.13 7.90 6.83
N ARG A 52 -10.55 6.63 6.85
CA ARG A 52 -10.55 5.81 8.06
C ARG A 52 -9.59 4.64 7.87
N VAL A 53 -8.92 4.21 8.94
CA VAL A 53 -7.95 3.11 8.89
C VAL A 53 -8.20 2.16 10.05
N HIS A 54 -8.44 0.89 9.74
CA HIS A 54 -8.33 -0.20 10.69
C HIS A 54 -7.02 -0.96 10.49
N THR A 55 -6.15 -0.88 11.49
CA THR A 55 -4.87 -1.60 11.49
C THR A 55 -5.02 -2.94 12.21
N GLN A 56 -4.93 -4.03 11.45
CA GLN A 56 -4.92 -5.39 12.00
C GLN A 56 -3.53 -5.79 12.52
N SER A 57 -2.46 -5.26 11.91
CA SER A 57 -1.07 -5.45 12.29
C SER A 57 -0.20 -4.32 11.77
N GLY A 58 0.73 -3.83 12.59
CA GLY A 58 1.61 -2.71 12.23
C GLY A 58 1.08 -1.38 12.76
N LYS A 59 1.40 -0.30 12.05
CA LYS A 59 1.01 1.07 12.36
C LYS A 59 0.93 1.93 11.09
N CYS A 60 0.09 2.96 11.13
CA CYS A 60 0.15 4.06 10.19
C CYS A 60 1.41 4.89 10.47
N PHE A 61 2.29 5.01 9.47
CA PHE A 61 3.53 5.78 9.58
C PHE A 61 3.41 7.13 8.90
N ASP A 62 2.81 7.16 7.71
CA ASP A 62 2.44 8.39 7.00
C ASP A 62 0.93 8.30 6.71
N PRO A 63 0.09 9.15 7.33
CA PRO A 63 -1.35 9.08 7.18
C PRO A 63 -1.80 9.42 5.76
N LEU A 64 -2.90 8.80 5.35
CA LEU A 64 -3.57 9.15 4.10
C LEU A 64 -4.12 10.60 4.20
N PRO A 65 -4.10 11.40 3.11
CA PRO A 65 -4.56 12.78 3.15
C PRO A 65 -6.05 12.87 3.52
N PRO A 66 -6.47 13.85 4.33
CA PRO A 66 -7.87 13.98 4.73
C PRO A 66 -8.81 14.16 3.53
N VAL A 67 -8.32 14.75 2.44
CA VAL A 67 -9.05 14.92 1.19
C VAL A 67 -8.12 14.64 0.00
N ILE A 68 -8.63 13.93 -1.00
CA ILE A 68 -8.04 13.82 -2.35
C ILE A 68 -9.08 14.36 -3.32
N GLU A 69 -8.85 15.56 -3.82
CA GLU A 69 -9.75 16.25 -4.73
C GLU A 69 -9.89 15.51 -6.08
N ALA A 70 -10.93 15.85 -6.83
CA ALA A 70 -11.08 15.46 -8.22
C ALA A 70 -9.79 15.73 -9.02
N SER A 71 -9.41 14.80 -9.89
CA SER A 71 -8.18 14.86 -10.71
C SER A 71 -6.86 15.04 -9.94
N SER A 72 -6.81 14.67 -8.66
CA SER A 72 -5.61 14.78 -7.82
C SER A 72 -5.08 13.42 -7.35
N SER A 73 -4.01 13.43 -6.55
CA SER A 73 -3.43 12.22 -5.95
C SER A 73 -3.00 12.43 -4.52
N GLY A 74 -3.01 11.35 -3.75
CA GLY A 74 -2.57 11.30 -2.36
C GLY A 74 -1.72 10.05 -2.09
N ASN A 75 -0.90 10.10 -1.04
CA ASN A 75 -0.04 8.98 -0.65
C ASN A 75 -0.18 8.67 0.84
N GLY A 76 0.16 7.45 1.23
CA GLY A 76 0.29 7.06 2.63
C GLY A 76 1.25 5.89 2.80
N LEU A 77 1.65 5.61 4.04
CA LEU A 77 2.62 4.57 4.36
C LEU A 77 2.24 3.83 5.65
N PHE A 78 2.13 2.51 5.55
CA PHE A 78 1.86 1.63 6.69
C PHE A 78 3.06 0.74 6.94
N LYS A 79 3.56 0.69 8.18
CA LYS A 79 4.76 -0.11 8.55
C LYS A 79 4.42 -1.17 9.58
N LYS A 80 5.20 -2.25 9.63
CA LYS A 80 5.11 -3.20 10.74
C LYS A 80 5.47 -2.52 12.07
N THR A 81 5.04 -3.15 13.15
CA THR A 81 5.51 -2.82 14.50
C THR A 81 6.98 -3.22 14.62
N PRO A 82 7.91 -2.33 15.03
CA PRO A 82 9.32 -2.67 15.22
C PRO A 82 9.51 -3.89 16.14
N ASN A 83 10.61 -4.63 15.96
CA ASN A 83 11.01 -5.75 16.83
C ASN A 83 9.98 -6.91 16.97
N THR A 84 9.01 -6.99 16.06
CA THR A 84 8.05 -8.11 15.99
C THR A 84 8.16 -8.88 14.69
N ALA A 85 7.88 -10.20 14.72
CA ALA A 85 7.72 -11.05 13.54
C ALA A 85 6.33 -10.89 12.88
N ARG A 86 5.85 -9.65 12.77
CA ARG A 86 4.54 -9.28 12.21
C ARG A 86 4.70 -8.42 10.95
N GLY A 87 3.64 -8.35 10.17
CA GLY A 87 3.59 -7.60 8.92
C GLY A 87 2.90 -6.24 9.04
N ALA A 88 2.65 -5.59 7.90
CA ALA A 88 1.79 -4.43 7.77
C ALA A 88 0.46 -4.87 7.13
N VAL A 89 -0.62 -4.84 7.90
CA VAL A 89 -1.92 -5.41 7.50
C VAL A 89 -3.05 -4.54 8.02
N GLY A 90 -3.97 -4.18 7.14
CA GLY A 90 -5.13 -3.39 7.51
C GLY A 90 -6.11 -3.20 6.36
N VAL A 91 -7.11 -2.38 6.64
CA VAL A 91 -8.04 -1.84 5.65
C VAL A 91 -8.11 -0.34 5.88
N PHE A 92 -8.22 0.42 4.80
CA PHE A 92 -8.59 1.81 4.87
C PHE A 92 -9.78 2.08 3.96
N THR A 93 -10.47 3.17 4.25
CA THR A 93 -11.62 3.61 3.47
C THR A 93 -11.56 5.10 3.19
N TYR A 94 -12.23 5.53 2.12
CA TYR A 94 -12.51 6.93 1.83
C TYR A 94 -13.97 7.09 1.45
N ASP A 95 -14.58 8.16 1.92
CA ASP A 95 -15.91 8.57 1.51
C ASP A 95 -15.88 9.08 0.08
N LEU A 96 -16.82 8.61 -0.75
CA LEU A 96 -17.05 9.08 -2.10
C LEU A 96 -17.98 10.29 -2.01
N TYR A 97 -17.38 11.48 -1.94
CA TYR A 97 -18.12 12.72 -1.80
C TYR A 97 -18.45 13.30 -3.18
N ASN A 98 -19.73 13.43 -3.51
CA ASN A 98 -20.17 14.08 -4.73
C ASN A 98 -20.06 15.60 -4.58
N ASN A 99 -19.20 16.21 -5.38
CA ASN A 99 -18.88 17.63 -5.28
C ASN A 99 -20.05 18.54 -5.70
N SER A 100 -20.98 18.05 -6.52
CA SER A 100 -22.14 18.81 -6.98
C SER A 100 -23.28 18.77 -5.95
N SER A 101 -23.65 17.58 -5.46
CA SER A 101 -24.73 17.44 -4.47
C SER A 101 -24.30 17.76 -3.04
N GLY A 102 -23.00 17.77 -2.76
CA GLY A 102 -22.47 17.96 -1.41
C GLY A 102 -22.76 16.79 -0.48
N GLN A 103 -22.91 15.57 -1.03
CA GLN A 103 -23.29 14.38 -0.27
C GLN A 103 -22.28 13.25 -0.43
N CYS A 104 -22.07 12.48 0.63
CA CYS A 104 -21.39 11.19 0.58
C CYS A 104 -22.34 10.14 -0.01
N VAL A 105 -21.96 9.55 -1.14
CA VAL A 105 -22.81 8.58 -1.86
C VAL A 105 -22.40 7.14 -1.63
N GLY A 106 -21.22 6.91 -1.07
CA GLY A 106 -20.68 5.58 -0.80
C GLY A 106 -19.28 5.67 -0.21
N ARG A 107 -18.63 4.54 -0.02
CA ARG A 107 -17.30 4.46 0.57
C ARG A 107 -16.43 3.50 -0.22
N MET A 108 -15.29 3.98 -0.70
CA MET A 108 -14.23 3.14 -1.21
C MET A 108 -13.57 2.40 -0.05
N ALA A 109 -13.32 1.10 -0.19
CA ALA A 109 -12.59 0.27 0.76
C ALA A 109 -11.40 -0.43 0.09
N VAL A 110 -10.25 -0.40 0.75
CA VAL A 110 -9.01 -1.03 0.27
C VAL A 110 -8.33 -1.78 1.39
N MET A 111 -8.19 -3.09 1.23
CA MET A 111 -7.39 -3.93 2.13
C MET A 111 -5.97 -4.05 1.60
N TYR A 112 -4.99 -3.89 2.48
CA TYR A 112 -3.59 -4.21 2.23
C TYR A 112 -3.10 -5.28 3.21
N LYS A 113 -2.31 -6.23 2.71
CA LYS A 113 -1.71 -7.27 3.53
C LYS A 113 -0.30 -7.59 3.05
N VAL A 114 0.69 -7.21 3.87
CA VAL A 114 2.10 -7.51 3.67
C VAL A 114 2.56 -8.38 4.85
N PRO A 115 2.67 -9.71 4.69
CA PRO A 115 3.07 -10.59 5.78
C PRO A 115 4.55 -10.48 6.12
N PHE A 116 4.94 -10.96 7.30
CA PHE A 116 6.35 -10.98 7.70
C PHE A 116 7.19 -11.94 6.86
N ASN A 117 6.68 -13.14 6.56
CA ASN A 117 7.44 -14.13 5.79
C ASN A 117 6.76 -14.41 4.45
N LEU A 118 7.35 -13.90 3.36
CA LEU A 118 6.82 -14.08 2.00
C LEU A 118 7.00 -15.51 1.47
N ASN A 119 7.87 -16.31 2.09
CA ASN A 119 7.99 -17.74 1.78
C ASN A 119 6.78 -18.54 2.30
N MET A 120 6.04 -18.01 3.28
CA MET A 120 4.88 -18.69 3.88
C MET A 120 3.54 -18.10 3.43
N LYS A 121 3.48 -16.79 3.18
CA LYS A 121 2.25 -16.07 2.86
C LYS A 121 2.56 -15.03 1.79
N GLN A 122 1.65 -14.85 0.84
CA GLN A 122 1.79 -13.83 -0.20
C GLN A 122 1.23 -12.48 0.25
N ASN A 123 1.71 -11.41 -0.39
CA ASN A 123 1.02 -10.12 -0.38
C ASN A 123 -0.42 -10.29 -0.86
N ALA A 124 -1.34 -9.46 -0.37
CA ALA A 124 -2.70 -9.43 -0.87
C ALA A 124 -3.28 -8.03 -0.83
N CYS A 125 -4.10 -7.73 -1.84
CA CYS A 125 -4.90 -6.52 -1.96
C CYS A 125 -6.37 -6.92 -2.18
N ALA A 126 -7.30 -6.13 -1.65
CA ALA A 126 -8.70 -6.22 -2.07
C ALA A 126 -9.30 -4.82 -2.17
N LEU A 127 -10.30 -4.70 -3.05
CA LEU A 127 -11.01 -3.48 -3.38
C LEU A 127 -12.51 -3.71 -3.20
N GLY A 128 -13.22 -2.66 -2.79
CA GLY A 128 -14.68 -2.65 -2.70
C GLY A 128 -15.23 -1.23 -2.73
N VAL A 129 -16.49 -1.12 -3.14
CA VAL A 129 -17.34 0.05 -2.85
C VAL A 129 -18.45 -0.43 -1.92
N VAL A 130 -18.57 0.21 -0.76
CA VAL A 130 -19.51 -0.19 0.30
C VAL A 130 -20.40 0.99 0.68
N ASP A 131 -21.50 0.70 1.38
CA ASP A 131 -22.41 1.72 1.88
C ASP A 131 -21.73 2.65 2.91
N VAL A 132 -22.19 3.91 3.00
CA VAL A 132 -21.65 4.94 3.90
C VAL A 132 -21.76 4.55 5.38
N SER A 133 -22.72 3.69 5.74
CA SER A 133 -22.85 3.12 7.09
C SER A 133 -21.82 2.04 7.42
N THR A 134 -21.06 1.55 6.43
CA THR A 134 -20.07 0.49 6.64
C THR A 134 -18.85 1.03 7.38
N GLU A 135 -18.67 0.59 8.63
CA GLU A 135 -17.53 0.99 9.45
C GLU A 135 -16.19 0.43 8.95
N CYS A 136 -15.14 1.23 9.10
CA CYS A 136 -13.77 0.81 8.81
C CYS A 136 -13.19 0.07 10.01
N ASP A 137 -13.48 -1.24 10.10
CA ASP A 137 -13.20 -2.02 11.29
C ASP A 137 -12.63 -3.43 10.97
N LYS A 138 -12.52 -4.23 12.04
CA LYS A 138 -12.07 -5.63 11.95
C LYS A 138 -13.04 -6.50 11.16
N HIS A 139 -14.34 -6.20 11.18
CA HIS A 139 -15.33 -6.95 10.45
C HIS A 139 -15.18 -6.72 8.93
N LEU A 140 -15.07 -5.47 8.49
CA LEU A 140 -14.77 -5.12 7.11
C LEU A 140 -13.45 -5.77 6.65
N PHE A 141 -12.39 -5.66 7.45
CA PHE A 141 -11.13 -6.33 7.15
C PHE A 141 -11.31 -7.84 6.95
N ARG A 142 -12.06 -8.52 7.83
CA ARG A 142 -12.30 -9.96 7.74
C ARG A 142 -13.07 -10.33 6.47
N ARG A 143 -14.10 -9.56 6.10
CA ARG A 143 -14.88 -9.75 4.86
C ARG A 143 -13.97 -9.67 3.64
N MET A 144 -13.23 -8.56 3.50
CA MET A 144 -12.28 -8.34 2.41
C MET A 144 -11.15 -9.38 2.37
N SER A 145 -10.73 -9.92 3.52
CA SER A 145 -9.63 -10.89 3.58
C SER A 145 -10.03 -12.31 3.18
N LYS A 146 -11.29 -12.72 3.43
CA LYS A 146 -11.80 -14.06 3.09
C LYS A 146 -11.81 -14.31 1.59
N GLY A 147 -12.19 -13.30 0.79
CA GLY A 147 -12.24 -13.39 -0.67
C GLY A 147 -13.36 -14.27 -1.23
N THR A 148 -14.39 -14.56 -0.43
CA THR A 148 -15.59 -15.31 -0.84
C THR A 148 -16.81 -14.40 -0.99
N ASP A 149 -16.66 -13.13 -0.61
CA ASP A 149 -17.70 -12.12 -0.61
C ASP A 149 -17.67 -11.43 -1.98
N GLN A 150 -18.79 -11.46 -2.69
CA GLN A 150 -18.90 -10.94 -4.06
C GLN A 150 -18.83 -9.41 -4.10
N ASP A 151 -19.01 -8.76 -2.95
CA ASP A 151 -18.88 -7.31 -2.79
C ASP A 151 -17.42 -6.83 -2.89
N PHE A 152 -16.45 -7.74 -2.98
CA PHE A 152 -15.03 -7.41 -3.01
C PHE A 152 -14.26 -8.17 -4.08
N SER A 153 -13.44 -7.44 -4.82
CA SER A 153 -12.42 -8.05 -5.69
C SER A 153 -11.12 -8.21 -4.91
N ARG A 154 -10.48 -9.38 -4.97
CA ARG A 154 -9.29 -9.69 -4.18
C ARG A 154 -8.22 -10.41 -4.98
N GLU A 155 -6.98 -10.05 -4.73
CA GLU A 155 -5.81 -10.67 -5.35
C GLU A 155 -4.73 -11.06 -4.33
N LYS A 156 -3.93 -12.08 -4.67
CA LYS A 156 -2.73 -12.48 -3.91
C LYS A 156 -1.52 -12.54 -4.85
N GLY A 157 -0.35 -12.17 -4.35
CA GLY A 157 0.93 -12.37 -5.03
C GLY A 157 1.12 -11.49 -6.26
N LYS A 158 1.72 -12.07 -7.31
CA LYS A 158 1.99 -11.43 -8.62
C LYS A 158 0.79 -11.62 -9.57
N GLY A 159 -0.36 -11.04 -9.27
CA GLY A 159 -1.47 -11.06 -10.22
C GLY A 159 -1.49 -9.82 -11.12
N PRO A 160 -2.47 -9.78 -12.04
CA PRO A 160 -2.67 -8.65 -12.94
C PRO A 160 -3.13 -7.39 -12.19
N SER A 161 -3.57 -6.35 -12.91
CA SER A 161 -4.29 -5.25 -12.26
C SER A 161 -5.63 -5.74 -11.71
N LEU A 162 -5.84 -5.60 -10.40
CA LEU A 162 -7.10 -5.86 -9.71
C LEU A 162 -8.11 -4.75 -10.02
N THR A 163 -9.35 -5.11 -10.38
CA THR A 163 -10.43 -4.14 -10.65
C THR A 163 -11.68 -4.49 -9.87
N HIS A 164 -12.36 -3.48 -9.34
CA HIS A 164 -13.68 -3.60 -8.73
C HIS A 164 -14.56 -2.44 -9.20
N SER A 165 -15.76 -2.76 -9.68
CA SER A 165 -16.75 -1.77 -10.12
C SER A 165 -17.90 -1.75 -9.13
N GLY A 166 -18.10 -0.63 -8.45
CA GLY A 166 -19.32 -0.36 -7.69
C GLY A 166 -20.28 0.50 -8.51
N ASP A 167 -21.30 1.06 -7.86
CA ASP A 167 -22.34 1.85 -8.57
C ASP A 167 -21.82 3.21 -9.08
N PHE A 168 -20.97 3.87 -8.28
CA PHE A 168 -20.53 5.25 -8.56
C PHE A 168 -19.16 5.33 -9.24
N VAL A 169 -18.26 4.41 -8.90
CA VAL A 169 -16.86 4.42 -9.31
C VAL A 169 -16.35 3.01 -9.58
N THR A 170 -15.36 2.94 -10.45
CA THR A 170 -14.49 1.78 -10.66
C THR A 170 -13.13 2.04 -10.04
N ILE A 171 -12.68 1.11 -9.20
CA ILE A 171 -11.38 1.14 -8.54
C ILE A 171 -10.48 0.12 -9.23
N ARG A 172 -9.28 0.55 -9.64
CA ARG A 172 -8.23 -0.33 -10.16
C ARG A 172 -7.01 -0.23 -9.27
N ALA A 173 -6.36 -1.35 -9.01
CA ALA A 173 -5.13 -1.36 -8.26
C ALA A 173 -4.12 -2.39 -8.78
N ASN A 174 -2.85 -2.11 -8.57
CA ASN A 174 -1.79 -3.09 -8.70
C ASN A 174 -0.82 -2.97 -7.53
N MET A 175 -0.25 -4.11 -7.13
CA MET A 175 0.63 -4.21 -5.97
C MET A 175 1.90 -4.96 -6.35
N SER A 176 3.07 -4.45 -5.94
CA SER A 176 4.32 -5.20 -6.09
C SER A 176 4.43 -6.35 -5.09
N ASP A 177 5.24 -7.35 -5.41
CA ASP A 177 5.32 -8.62 -4.68
C ASP A 177 6.53 -8.72 -3.74
N CYS A 178 7.08 -7.59 -3.29
CA CYS A 178 8.23 -7.53 -2.39
C CYS A 178 7.82 -7.37 -0.91
N TYR A 179 8.80 -7.25 -0.01
CA TYR A 179 8.60 -7.01 1.43
C TYR A 179 8.17 -5.58 1.77
N THR A 180 8.40 -4.66 0.83
CA THR A 180 8.18 -3.22 0.95
C THR A 180 7.34 -2.69 -0.21
N PRO A 181 6.15 -3.29 -0.46
CA PRO A 181 5.41 -3.04 -1.69
C PRO A 181 4.80 -1.66 -1.77
N THR A 182 4.50 -1.27 -3.00
CA THR A 182 3.66 -0.13 -3.32
C THR A 182 2.36 -0.63 -3.93
N ILE A 183 1.23 -0.19 -3.38
CA ILE A 183 -0.08 -0.32 -4.01
C ILE A 183 -0.36 0.99 -4.74
N LYS A 184 -0.56 0.93 -6.06
CA LYS A 184 -1.05 2.06 -6.84
C LYS A 184 -2.53 1.84 -7.10
N ILE A 185 -3.34 2.85 -6.83
CA ILE A 185 -4.80 2.81 -6.89
C ILE A 185 -5.24 3.93 -7.80
N GLN A 186 -6.11 3.60 -8.74
CA GLN A 186 -6.80 4.56 -9.58
C GLN A 186 -8.29 4.45 -9.31
N VAL A 187 -8.93 5.58 -9.03
CA VAL A 187 -10.38 5.69 -8.92
C VAL A 187 -10.88 6.44 -10.14
N SER A 188 -11.86 5.87 -10.83
CA SER A 188 -12.49 6.49 -12.01
C SER A 188 -13.99 6.42 -11.83
N GLU A 189 -14.69 7.48 -12.23
CA GLU A 189 -16.15 7.44 -12.30
C GLU A 189 -16.63 6.44 -13.35
N ASN A 190 -17.80 5.87 -13.12
CA ASN A 190 -18.48 5.01 -14.09
C ASN A 190 -19.15 5.82 -15.19
#